data_AF-A0A9N9ICK6-F1
#
_entry.id   AF-A0A9N9ICK6-F1
#
_cell.length_a   1.000
_cell.length_b   1.000
_cell.length_c   1.000
_cell.angle_alpha   90.00
_cell.angle_beta   90.00
_cell.angle_gamma   90.00
#
_symmetry.space_group_name_H-M   'P 1'
#
loop_
_entity.id
_entity.type
_entity.pdbx_description
1 polymer ?
#
loop_
_entity_poly.entity_id
_entity_poly.type
_entity_poly.pdbx_seq_one_letter_code
_entity_poly.pdbx_strand_id
1 'polypeptide(L)'
;IGYHQICNDVNDLVMQGALLILFPPTPTTGYRRPDKEGVKERLRELISLGFNLTYPVIGDIMQLFEPKLSDIGNILLESFDEIKNDPVNEFMHRILIESIKPERNFKKYDIWKFLNQKLGKIYDRKDTQINTGNKVAKKMDDHLSTKGKKRIGKLEFQEKAFLDVMDRYIGNTNKSTGTSLIFTPKFYEWVLETFGAEAKITKRCFDDILKTRVNIDKQFIQTPDTKVQECTYEAISNIWNIYCNKHVSFEHKHTQHLSQAAHEDILDPLFKGFLWRLFKLDPTHDHEAVTPSTTKKRHDDLRTLMIWYGCLVNLKDHLMISGDKFATREFKQSLETFLDVLERSEFKKGSKKRKQRLVINQSRKRRRKKET
;
A
#
# COMPACT_ATOMS: atom_id res chain seq x y z
N ILE A 1 20.01 42.09 3.82
CA ILE A 1 18.98 41.03 3.98
C ILE A 1 17.76 41.71 4.60
N GLY A 2 16.59 41.65 3.95
CA GLY A 2 15.36 42.27 4.47
C GLY A 2 14.67 41.38 5.51
N TYR A 3 13.83 41.96 6.36
CA TYR A 3 13.12 41.24 7.43
C TYR A 3 12.32 40.02 6.92
N HIS A 4 11.61 40.17 5.81
CA HIS A 4 10.85 39.05 5.19
C HIS A 4 11.76 37.92 4.70
N GLN A 5 12.96 38.25 4.24
CA GLN A 5 13.92 37.24 3.80
C GLN A 5 14.43 36.43 4.99
N ILE A 6 14.72 37.10 6.12
CA ILE A 6 15.07 36.42 7.37
C ILE A 6 13.94 35.48 7.80
N CYS A 7 12.69 35.97 7.83
CA CYS A 7 11.54 35.16 8.25
C CYS A 7 11.39 33.89 7.39
N ASN A 8 11.59 34.00 6.08
CA ASN A 8 11.54 32.86 5.18
C ASN A 8 12.70 31.88 5.42
N ASP A 9 13.93 32.39 5.57
CA ASP A 9 15.14 31.57 5.71
C ASP A 9 15.16 30.78 7.03
N VAL A 10 14.59 31.33 8.12
CA VAL A 10 14.56 30.67 9.43
C VAL A 10 13.17 30.16 9.82
N ASN A 11 12.20 30.17 8.90
CA ASN A 11 10.80 29.85 9.18
C ASN A 11 10.64 28.52 9.93
N ASP A 12 11.20 27.46 9.37
CA ASP A 12 11.00 26.10 9.85
C ASP A 12 11.61 25.93 11.24
N LEU A 13 12.80 26.51 11.46
CA LEU A 13 13.51 26.50 12.74
C LEU A 13 12.74 27.26 13.83
N VAL A 14 12.21 28.45 13.51
CA VAL A 14 11.46 29.26 14.47
C VAL A 14 10.14 28.57 14.84
N MET A 15 9.41 28.04 13.85
CA MET A 15 8.15 27.34 14.08
C MET A 15 8.34 26.06 14.92
N GLN A 16 9.37 25.26 14.62
CA GLN A 16 9.71 24.08 15.42
C GLN A 16 10.20 24.46 16.83
N GLY A 17 11.09 25.45 16.93
CA GLY A 17 11.65 25.93 18.19
C GLY A 17 10.58 26.45 19.15
N ALA A 18 9.60 27.20 18.65
CA ALA A 18 8.50 27.68 19.46
C ALA A 18 7.65 26.54 20.04
N LEU A 19 7.40 25.48 19.28
CA LEU A 19 6.67 24.32 19.79
C LEU A 19 7.50 23.46 20.73
N LEU A 20 8.83 23.42 20.58
CA LEU A 20 9.71 22.78 21.57
C LEU A 20 9.70 23.51 22.91
N ILE A 21 9.56 24.83 22.92
CA ILE A 21 9.38 25.60 24.16
C ILE A 21 8.05 25.24 24.82
N LEU A 22 6.99 25.10 24.02
CA LEU A 22 5.67 24.69 24.52
C LEU A 22 5.61 23.22 24.96
N PHE A 23 6.40 22.35 24.35
CA PHE A 23 6.42 20.91 24.62
C PHE A 23 7.86 20.41 24.82
N PRO A 24 8.53 20.81 25.91
CA PRO A 24 9.94 20.51 26.13
C PRO A 24 10.19 18.99 26.14
N PRO A 25 11.34 18.52 25.62
CA PRO A 25 11.75 17.12 25.72
C PRO A 25 11.71 16.63 27.17
N THR A 26 12.22 17.46 28.08
CA THR A 26 12.27 17.22 29.54
C THR A 26 11.55 18.36 30.26
N PRO A 27 10.27 18.19 30.65
CA PRO A 27 9.53 19.18 31.40
C PRO A 27 10.16 19.49 32.77
N THR A 28 10.20 20.77 33.15
CA THR A 28 10.60 21.19 34.51
C THR A 28 9.46 21.02 35.51
N THR A 29 9.74 21.06 36.81
CA THR A 29 8.76 20.87 37.90
C THR A 29 7.60 21.87 37.89
N GLY A 30 7.78 23.04 37.27
CA GLY A 30 6.72 24.06 37.11
C GLY A 30 6.06 24.07 35.73
N TYR A 31 6.41 23.15 34.84
CA TYR A 31 5.86 23.12 33.49
C TYR A 31 4.36 22.80 33.52
N ARG A 32 3.56 23.74 33.02
CA ARG A 32 2.15 23.51 32.71
C ARG A 32 2.01 23.25 31.22
N ARG A 33 1.51 22.06 30.88
CA ARG A 33 1.26 21.68 29.50
C ARG A 33 0.25 22.64 28.86
N PRO A 34 0.58 23.24 27.70
CA PRO A 34 -0.36 24.10 26.99
C PRO A 34 -1.50 23.27 26.40
N ASP A 35 -2.68 23.87 26.38
CA ASP A 35 -3.84 23.36 25.68
C ASP A 35 -3.86 23.84 24.23
N LYS A 36 -4.96 23.55 23.53
CA LYS A 36 -5.14 23.95 22.12
C LYS A 36 -5.10 25.47 21.94
N GLU A 37 -5.68 26.25 22.85
CA GLU A 37 -5.71 27.70 22.73
C GLU A 37 -4.32 28.29 22.97
N GLY A 38 -3.58 27.80 23.95
CA GLY A 38 -2.19 28.24 24.19
C GLY A 38 -1.26 27.96 23.01
N VAL A 39 -1.40 26.81 22.33
CA VAL A 39 -0.65 26.53 21.10
C VAL A 39 -1.06 27.47 19.97
N LYS A 40 -2.37 27.73 19.80
CA LYS A 40 -2.88 28.63 18.77
C LYS A 40 -2.42 30.07 18.95
N GLU A 41 -2.49 30.59 20.16
CA GLU A 41 -2.04 31.95 20.49
C GLU A 41 -0.57 32.11 20.10
N ARG A 42 0.28 31.18 20.53
CA ARG A 42 1.71 31.21 20.20
C ARG A 42 1.99 31.16 18.69
N LEU A 43 1.27 30.32 17.95
CA LEU A 43 1.45 30.23 16.49
C LEU A 43 0.94 31.48 15.77
N ARG A 44 -0.16 32.10 16.24
CA ARG A 44 -0.68 33.35 15.70
C ARG A 44 0.28 34.52 15.92
N GLU A 45 0.92 34.59 17.09
CA GLU A 45 1.99 35.56 17.35
C GLU A 45 3.08 35.45 16.29
N LEU A 46 3.61 34.25 16.04
CA LEU A 46 4.66 34.04 15.03
C LEU A 46 4.18 34.40 13.62
N ILE A 47 2.95 34.02 13.27
CA ILE A 47 2.37 34.37 11.97
C ILE A 47 2.24 35.89 11.82
N SER A 48 1.85 36.61 12.87
CA SER A 48 1.79 38.08 12.86
C SER A 48 3.17 38.73 12.70
N LEU A 49 4.23 38.03 13.10
CA LEU A 49 5.63 38.43 12.89
C LEU A 49 6.14 38.07 11.49
N GLY A 50 5.35 37.42 10.63
CA GLY A 50 5.71 37.09 9.25
C GLY A 50 6.24 35.67 9.03
N PHE A 51 6.19 34.80 10.05
CA PHE A 51 6.42 33.37 9.89
C PHE A 51 5.16 32.67 9.31
N ASN A 52 5.31 31.45 8.80
CA ASN A 52 4.23 30.73 8.14
C ASN A 52 4.17 29.26 8.54
N LEU A 53 2.99 28.83 8.98
CA LEU A 53 2.67 27.42 9.21
C LEU A 53 2.30 26.74 7.88
N THR A 54 3.33 26.36 7.13
CA THR A 54 3.18 25.59 5.88
C THR A 54 2.97 24.11 6.19
N TYR A 55 2.45 23.35 5.21
CA TYR A 55 2.29 21.90 5.34
C TYR A 55 3.63 21.16 5.52
N PRO A 56 4.71 21.52 4.78
CA PRO A 56 6.05 20.99 5.06
C PRO A 56 6.49 21.16 6.51
N VAL A 57 6.30 22.36 7.08
CA VAL A 57 6.61 22.67 8.49
C VAL A 57 5.78 21.84 9.45
N ILE A 58 4.48 21.66 9.19
CA ILE A 58 3.64 20.74 9.98
C ILE A 58 4.22 19.32 9.94
N GLY A 59 4.66 18.85 8.76
CA GLY A 59 5.32 17.57 8.61
C GLY A 59 6.60 17.46 9.45
N ASP A 60 7.45 18.48 9.45
CA ASP A 60 8.68 18.51 10.26
C ASP A 60 8.38 18.50 11.75
N ILE A 61 7.39 19.28 12.20
CA ILE A 61 6.95 19.30 13.59
C ILE A 61 6.41 17.92 14.00
N MET A 62 5.60 17.28 13.17
CA MET A 62 5.07 15.94 13.45
C MET A 62 6.19 14.90 13.53
N GLN A 63 7.24 15.02 12.71
CA GLN A 63 8.44 14.19 12.78
C GLN A 63 9.23 14.45 14.07
N LEU A 64 9.42 15.72 14.43
CA LEU A 64 10.11 16.14 15.65
C LEU A 64 9.44 15.60 16.91
N PHE A 65 8.11 15.60 16.94
CA PHE A 65 7.31 15.13 18.07
C PHE A 65 6.84 13.68 17.94
N GLU A 66 7.35 12.91 16.98
CA GLU A 66 6.94 11.52 16.73
C GLU A 66 6.80 10.68 18.02
N PRO A 67 7.76 10.68 18.97
CA PRO A 67 7.67 9.88 20.19
C PRO A 67 6.58 10.32 21.18
N LYS A 68 6.05 11.55 21.03
CA LYS A 68 5.07 12.17 21.93
C LYS A 68 3.70 12.33 21.27
N LEU A 69 3.50 11.85 20.04
CA LEU A 69 2.24 12.04 19.31
C LEU A 69 1.01 11.42 20.01
N SER A 70 1.19 10.34 20.76
CA SER A 70 0.13 9.76 21.60
C SER A 70 -0.43 10.77 22.60
N ASP A 71 0.45 11.63 23.10
CA ASP A 71 0.14 12.51 24.21
C ASP A 71 -0.32 13.85 23.66
N ILE A 72 0.51 14.50 22.82
CA ILE A 72 0.31 15.88 22.36
C ILE A 72 -0.25 16.01 20.95
N GLY A 73 -0.25 14.91 20.17
CA GLY A 73 -0.60 14.97 18.74
C GLY A 73 -2.01 15.50 18.48
N ASN A 74 -2.98 15.21 19.35
CA ASN A 74 -4.34 15.76 19.22
C ASN A 74 -4.36 17.28 19.34
N ILE A 75 -3.66 17.82 20.34
CA ILE A 75 -3.58 19.26 20.60
C ILE A 75 -2.94 19.96 19.40
N LEU A 76 -1.81 19.43 18.92
CA LEU A 76 -1.10 19.97 17.76
C LEU A 76 -2.00 19.97 16.52
N LEU A 77 -2.57 18.80 16.18
CA LEU A 77 -3.36 18.64 14.96
C LEU A 77 -4.60 19.56 14.94
N GLU A 78 -5.32 19.66 16.07
CA GLU A 78 -6.50 20.53 16.19
C GLU A 78 -6.11 22.02 16.16
N SER A 79 -4.97 22.38 16.74
CA SER A 79 -4.44 23.75 16.67
C SER A 79 -4.07 24.12 15.24
N PHE A 80 -3.41 23.21 14.51
CA PHE A 80 -3.02 23.42 13.12
C PHE A 80 -4.23 23.52 12.20
N ASP A 81 -5.23 22.65 12.36
CA ASP A 81 -6.48 22.67 11.57
C ASP A 81 -7.17 24.04 11.67
N GLU A 82 -7.31 24.56 12.89
CA GLU A 82 -7.93 25.87 13.13
C GLU A 82 -7.11 27.06 12.61
N ILE A 83 -5.78 26.94 12.58
CA ILE A 83 -4.91 27.99 12.01
C ILE A 83 -4.93 27.96 10.49
N LYS A 84 -4.89 26.75 9.89
CA LYS A 84 -4.97 26.59 8.43
C LYS A 84 -6.34 26.99 7.91
N ASN A 85 -7.40 26.72 8.68
CA ASN A 85 -8.79 27.00 8.33
C ASN A 85 -9.18 26.39 6.97
N ASP A 86 -8.57 25.25 6.64
CA ASP A 86 -8.89 24.46 5.46
C ASP A 86 -10.06 23.51 5.79
N PRO A 87 -10.83 23.02 4.79
CA PRO A 87 -11.80 21.96 5.05
C PRO A 87 -11.10 20.73 5.66
N VAL A 88 -11.65 20.17 6.74
CA VAL A 88 -11.03 19.07 7.51
C VAL A 88 -10.50 17.92 6.64
N ASN A 89 -11.22 17.55 5.58
CA ASN A 89 -10.76 16.48 4.68
C ASN A 89 -9.51 16.91 3.88
N GLU A 90 -9.44 18.15 3.43
CA GLU A 90 -8.31 18.71 2.68
C GLU A 90 -7.09 18.89 3.59
N PHE A 91 -7.30 19.41 4.80
CA PHE A 91 -6.25 19.51 5.83
C PHE A 91 -5.62 18.15 6.13
N MET A 92 -6.46 17.15 6.44
CA MET A 92 -6.00 15.78 6.69
C MET A 92 -5.27 15.19 5.49
N HIS A 93 -5.79 15.40 4.29
CA HIS A 93 -5.20 14.90 3.06
C HIS A 93 -3.80 15.49 2.81
N ARG A 94 -3.61 16.80 3.03
CA ARG A 94 -2.31 17.46 2.89
C ARG A 94 -1.30 16.99 3.94
N ILE A 95 -1.72 16.75 5.17
CA ILE A 95 -0.84 16.17 6.20
C ILE A 95 -0.41 14.75 5.83
N LEU A 96 -1.34 13.94 5.31
CA LEU A 96 -1.01 12.59 4.85
C LEU A 96 0.04 12.64 3.74
N ILE A 97 -0.11 13.53 2.75
CA ILE A 97 0.91 13.74 1.70
C ILE A 97 2.27 14.03 2.32
N GLU A 98 2.34 14.99 3.25
CA GLU A 98 3.61 15.36 3.89
C GLU A 98 4.22 14.20 4.70
N SER A 99 3.39 13.34 5.27
CA SER A 99 3.81 12.20 6.08
C SER A 99 4.35 11.02 5.27
N ILE A 100 4.08 10.93 3.96
CA ILE A 100 4.56 9.81 3.13
C ILE A 100 5.77 10.17 2.27
N LYS A 101 6.16 11.45 2.25
CA LYS A 101 7.33 11.92 1.48
C LYS A 101 8.59 11.13 1.84
N PRO A 102 9.39 10.67 0.86
CA PRO A 102 10.59 9.89 1.09
C PRO A 102 11.70 10.68 1.80
N GLU A 103 11.67 12.02 1.73
CA GLU A 103 12.61 12.89 2.44
C GLU A 103 12.38 12.89 3.97
N ARG A 104 11.29 12.27 4.44
CA ARG A 104 10.97 12.17 5.87
C ARG A 104 11.73 11.03 6.53
N ASN A 105 12.39 11.32 7.64
CA ASN A 105 13.20 10.36 8.39
C ASN A 105 12.48 9.88 9.65
N PHE A 106 11.28 9.32 9.50
CA PHE A 106 10.53 8.77 10.63
C PHE A 106 11.25 7.57 11.24
N LYS A 107 11.39 7.59 12.57
CA LYS A 107 12.09 6.53 13.29
C LYS A 107 11.17 5.32 13.51
N LYS A 108 9.87 5.53 13.62
CA LYS A 108 8.88 4.49 13.94
C LYS A 108 7.66 4.62 13.02
N TYR A 109 6.63 3.85 13.36
CA TYR A 109 5.32 3.90 12.69
C TYR A 109 4.33 4.85 13.39
N ASP A 110 4.81 5.60 14.39
CA ASP A 110 3.94 6.29 15.34
C ASP A 110 3.12 7.38 14.66
N ILE A 111 3.70 8.10 13.69
CA ILE A 111 2.98 9.12 12.92
C ILE A 111 1.85 8.51 12.08
N TRP A 112 2.10 7.46 11.30
CA TRP A 112 1.07 6.87 10.45
C TRP A 112 0.01 6.15 11.27
N LYS A 113 0.40 5.51 12.38
CA LYS A 113 -0.55 4.95 13.36
C LYS A 113 -1.45 6.04 13.94
N PHE A 114 -0.88 7.18 14.33
CA PHE A 114 -1.63 8.33 14.84
C PHE A 114 -2.59 8.91 13.78
N LEU A 115 -2.11 9.18 12.57
CA LEU A 115 -2.93 9.73 11.48
C LEU A 115 -4.01 8.74 11.04
N ASN A 116 -3.71 7.45 11.00
CA ASN A 116 -4.68 6.42 10.70
C ASN A 116 -5.79 6.38 11.76
N GLN A 117 -5.44 6.45 13.05
CA GLN A 117 -6.44 6.55 14.13
C GLN A 117 -7.34 7.79 13.98
N LYS A 118 -6.77 8.93 13.56
CA LYS A 118 -7.52 10.16 13.29
C LYS A 118 -8.51 10.02 12.15
N LEU A 119 -8.11 9.44 11.02
CA LEU A 119 -9.02 9.09 9.93
C LEU A 119 -10.17 8.20 10.42
N GLY A 120 -9.84 7.25 11.29
CA GLY A 120 -10.83 6.38 11.91
C GLY A 120 -11.89 7.14 12.73
N LYS A 121 -11.49 8.18 13.48
CA LYS A 121 -12.43 9.03 14.24
C LYS A 121 -13.30 9.88 13.31
N ILE A 122 -12.75 10.36 12.18
CA ILE A 122 -13.50 11.10 11.16
C ILE A 122 -14.60 10.21 10.56
N TYR A 123 -14.27 8.95 10.27
CA TYR A 123 -15.26 7.97 9.82
C TYR A 123 -16.39 7.77 10.84
N ASP A 124 -16.04 7.55 12.12
CA ASP A 124 -17.03 7.33 13.18
C ASP A 124 -18.00 8.52 13.33
N ARG A 125 -17.52 9.76 13.17
CA ARG A 125 -18.35 10.98 13.17
C ARG A 125 -19.32 11.01 11.98
N LYS A 126 -18.83 10.73 10.76
CA LYS A 126 -19.65 10.69 9.54
C LYS A 126 -20.74 9.61 9.60
N ASP A 127 -20.38 8.41 10.05
CA ASP A 127 -21.32 7.28 10.21
C ASP A 127 -22.42 7.60 11.24
N THR A 128 -22.06 8.26 12.35
CA THR A 128 -23.04 8.66 13.37
C THR A 128 -24.02 9.70 12.82
N GLN A 129 -23.56 10.68 12.04
CA GLN A 129 -24.44 11.68 11.42
C GLN A 129 -25.44 11.05 10.43
N ILE A 130 -24.98 10.14 9.57
CA ILE A 130 -25.83 9.42 8.60
C ILE A 130 -26.90 8.58 9.32
N ASN A 131 -26.51 7.86 10.37
CA ASN A 131 -27.44 7.01 11.11
C ASN A 131 -28.44 7.81 11.95
N THR A 132 -28.09 9.02 12.39
CA THR A 132 -29.02 9.89 13.13
C THR A 132 -30.07 10.51 12.21
N GLY A 133 -29.73 10.79 10.95
CA GLY A 133 -30.70 11.19 9.91
C GLY A 133 -31.66 10.07 9.49
N ASN A 134 -31.21 8.80 9.56
CA ASN A 134 -32.00 7.63 9.17
C ASN A 134 -32.78 6.96 10.32
N LYS A 135 -32.73 7.52 11.54
CA LYS A 135 -33.39 6.95 12.74
C LYS A 135 -34.93 6.93 12.70
N VAL A 136 -35.58 7.46 11.66
CA VAL A 136 -37.02 7.29 11.45
C VAL A 136 -37.36 5.91 10.86
N ALA A 137 -36.39 5.18 10.30
CA ALA A 137 -36.68 3.93 9.59
C ALA A 137 -35.61 2.84 9.79
N LYS A 138 -35.51 2.26 11.00
CA LYS A 138 -35.23 0.82 11.22
C LYS A 138 -35.08 0.49 12.70
N LYS A 139 -36.07 -0.18 13.26
CA LYS A 139 -35.92 -1.05 14.42
C LYS A 139 -35.69 -2.48 13.95
N MET A 140 -34.80 -3.18 14.66
CA MET A 140 -34.51 -4.61 14.60
C MET A 140 -33.70 -5.09 13.39
N ASP A 141 -32.38 -5.20 13.59
CA ASP A 141 -31.55 -6.28 13.02
C ASP A 141 -30.21 -6.36 13.79
N ASP A 142 -29.72 -7.59 13.97
CA ASP A 142 -28.66 -8.08 14.86
C ASP A 142 -27.47 -7.14 15.20
N HIS A 143 -27.27 -6.93 16.50
CA HIS A 143 -26.20 -6.12 17.10
C HIS A 143 -24.76 -6.68 16.90
N LEU A 144 -24.60 -7.97 16.60
CA LEU A 144 -23.29 -8.60 16.38
C LEU A 144 -22.80 -8.48 14.93
N SER A 145 -23.72 -8.48 13.95
CA SER A 145 -23.43 -8.30 12.52
C SER A 145 -22.98 -6.87 12.19
N THR A 146 -23.50 -5.88 12.94
CA THR A 146 -23.24 -4.45 12.72
C THR A 146 -21.84 -4.01 13.17
N LYS A 147 -21.29 -4.55 14.27
CA LYS A 147 -19.94 -4.18 14.74
C LYS A 147 -18.84 -4.63 13.78
N GLY A 148 -18.94 -5.83 13.24
CA GLY A 148 -17.98 -6.36 12.25
C GLY A 148 -17.99 -5.52 10.96
N LYS A 149 -19.18 -5.23 10.42
CA LYS A 149 -19.36 -4.38 9.24
C LYS A 149 -18.79 -2.96 9.44
N LYS A 150 -19.00 -2.36 10.63
CA LYS A 150 -18.46 -1.03 10.95
C LYS A 150 -16.93 -1.02 10.99
N ARG A 151 -16.30 -2.05 11.55
CA ARG A 151 -14.82 -2.16 11.58
C ARG A 151 -14.24 -2.30 10.18
N ILE A 152 -14.87 -3.10 9.32
CA ILE A 152 -14.45 -3.28 7.92
C ILE A 152 -14.58 -1.95 7.16
N GLY A 153 -15.74 -1.29 7.23
CA GLY A 153 -15.95 0.00 6.54
C GLY A 153 -15.01 1.11 7.01
N LYS A 154 -14.64 1.11 8.30
CA LYS A 154 -13.64 2.02 8.86
C LYS A 154 -12.25 1.78 8.27
N LEU A 155 -11.82 0.52 8.19
CA LEU A 155 -10.53 0.15 7.63
C LEU A 155 -10.46 0.45 6.13
N GLU A 156 -11.53 0.17 5.38
CA GLU A 156 -11.64 0.51 3.95
C GLU A 156 -11.58 2.02 3.71
N PHE A 157 -12.21 2.82 4.59
CA PHE A 157 -12.14 4.29 4.52
C PHE A 157 -10.70 4.79 4.75
N GLN A 158 -10.03 4.23 5.76
CA GLN A 158 -8.64 4.55 6.07
C GLN A 158 -7.70 4.17 4.92
N GLU A 159 -7.82 2.95 4.40
CA GLU A 159 -7.07 2.45 3.26
C GLU A 159 -7.25 3.37 2.05
N LYS A 160 -8.50 3.72 1.72
CA LYS A 160 -8.80 4.59 0.59
C LYS A 160 -8.15 5.97 0.71
N ALA A 161 -8.10 6.54 1.91
CA ALA A 161 -7.48 7.84 2.14
C ALA A 161 -5.97 7.81 1.88
N PHE A 162 -5.26 6.79 2.39
CA PHE A 162 -3.83 6.63 2.11
C PHE A 162 -3.56 6.29 0.64
N LEU A 163 -4.40 5.47 0.01
CA LEU A 163 -4.26 5.13 -1.41
C LEU A 163 -4.43 6.34 -2.32
N ASP A 164 -5.45 7.19 -2.09
CA ASP A 164 -5.64 8.45 -2.84
C ASP A 164 -4.43 9.38 -2.70
N VAL A 165 -3.92 9.51 -1.48
CA VAL A 165 -2.73 10.33 -1.19
C VAL A 165 -1.49 9.78 -1.92
N MET A 166 -1.28 8.45 -1.92
CA MET A 166 -0.19 7.81 -2.66
C MET A 166 -0.32 8.09 -4.16
N ASP A 167 -1.49 7.87 -4.76
CA ASP A 167 -1.67 8.04 -6.21
C ASP A 167 -1.49 9.51 -6.64
N ARG A 168 -1.95 10.47 -5.84
CA ARG A 168 -1.69 11.89 -6.10
C ARG A 168 -0.23 12.27 -5.94
N TYR A 169 0.45 11.74 -4.92
CA TYR A 169 1.89 11.98 -4.76
C TYR A 169 2.65 11.46 -5.98
N ILE A 170 2.38 10.22 -6.39
CA ILE A 170 2.99 9.60 -7.57
C ILE A 170 2.69 10.39 -8.84
N GLY A 171 1.45 10.84 -9.03
CA GLY A 171 1.05 11.64 -10.19
C GLY A 171 1.72 13.02 -10.25
N ASN A 172 2.08 13.60 -9.10
CA ASN A 172 2.75 14.90 -9.02
C ASN A 172 4.27 14.79 -9.14
N THR A 173 4.87 13.66 -8.76
CA THR A 173 6.30 13.45 -8.88
C THR A 173 6.65 12.89 -10.25
N ASN A 174 7.24 13.71 -11.13
CA ASN A 174 7.87 13.24 -12.38
C ASN A 174 9.12 12.35 -12.15
N LYS A 175 9.35 11.85 -10.93
CA LYS A 175 10.51 11.02 -10.61
C LYS A 175 10.35 9.68 -11.32
N SER A 176 11.15 9.43 -12.35
CA SER A 176 11.37 8.08 -12.87
C SER A 176 12.12 7.27 -11.80
N THR A 177 11.38 6.51 -11.00
CA THR A 177 11.92 5.71 -9.88
C THR A 177 12.62 4.43 -10.37
N GLY A 178 13.46 4.54 -11.41
CA GLY A 178 14.12 3.40 -12.02
C GLY A 178 14.88 2.53 -11.00
N THR A 179 15.42 3.10 -9.92
CA THR A 179 16.27 2.38 -8.96
C THR A 179 15.97 2.67 -7.49
N SER A 180 14.92 3.42 -7.21
CA SER A 180 14.53 3.76 -5.85
C SER A 180 13.06 3.44 -5.61
N LEU A 181 12.70 3.22 -4.36
CA LEU A 181 11.30 3.16 -3.96
C LEU A 181 10.71 4.56 -3.95
N ILE A 182 9.41 4.67 -4.25
CA ILE A 182 8.70 5.97 -4.21
C ILE A 182 8.64 6.50 -2.77
N PHE A 183 8.50 5.61 -1.79
CA PHE A 183 8.38 5.93 -0.38
C PHE A 183 9.53 5.34 0.44
N THR A 184 9.57 5.63 1.75
CA THR A 184 10.56 5.01 2.64
C THR A 184 10.21 3.53 2.90
N PRO A 185 11.19 2.61 3.05
CA PRO A 185 10.93 1.20 3.34
C PRO A 185 9.95 0.97 4.51
N LYS A 186 10.08 1.78 5.57
CA LYS A 186 9.20 1.75 6.74
C LYS A 186 7.72 1.99 6.41
N PHE A 187 7.43 2.82 5.41
CA PHE A 187 6.06 3.05 5.00
C PHE A 187 5.44 1.78 4.41
N TYR A 188 6.18 1.05 3.57
CA TYR A 188 5.74 -0.24 3.02
C TYR A 188 5.50 -1.27 4.13
N GLU A 189 6.43 -1.39 5.09
CA GLU A 189 6.26 -2.29 6.25
C GLU A 189 4.99 -1.94 7.02
N TRP A 190 4.80 -0.66 7.34
CA TRP A 190 3.61 -0.18 8.04
C TRP A 190 2.31 -0.46 7.28
N VAL A 191 2.29 -0.24 5.95
CA VAL A 191 1.14 -0.53 5.10
C VAL A 191 0.77 -2.01 5.17
N LEU A 192 1.76 -2.89 5.01
CA LEU A 192 1.57 -4.33 5.04
C LEU A 192 1.08 -4.82 6.42
N GLU A 193 1.65 -4.31 7.50
CA GLU A 193 1.23 -4.63 8.87
C GLU A 193 -0.17 -4.12 9.20
N THR A 194 -0.53 -2.93 8.71
CA THR A 194 -1.78 -2.25 9.08
C THR A 194 -2.97 -2.75 8.27
N PHE A 195 -2.80 -2.95 6.96
CA PHE A 195 -3.90 -3.27 6.04
C PHE A 195 -3.88 -4.74 5.58
N GLY A 196 -2.74 -5.43 5.73
CA GLY A 196 -2.59 -6.84 5.36
C GLY A 196 -2.31 -7.07 3.87
N ALA A 197 -1.98 -8.32 3.53
CA ALA A 197 -1.49 -8.71 2.20
C ALA A 197 -2.52 -8.52 1.06
N GLU A 198 -3.81 -8.61 1.37
CA GLU A 198 -4.88 -8.55 0.36
C GLU A 198 -5.41 -7.14 0.09
N ALA A 199 -4.98 -6.15 0.88
CA ALA A 199 -5.38 -4.77 0.71
C ALA A 199 -4.89 -4.21 -0.62
N LYS A 200 -5.70 -3.34 -1.23
CA LYS A 200 -5.39 -2.63 -2.48
C LYS A 200 -4.16 -1.75 -2.31
N ILE A 201 -4.03 -1.07 -1.17
CA ILE A 201 -2.85 -0.26 -0.87
C ILE A 201 -1.58 -1.11 -0.80
N THR A 202 -1.66 -2.31 -0.22
CA THR A 202 -0.54 -3.25 -0.16
C THR A 202 -0.16 -3.75 -1.55
N LYS A 203 -1.13 -4.05 -2.41
CA LYS A 203 -0.89 -4.42 -3.81
C LYS A 203 -0.26 -3.26 -4.59
N ARG A 204 -0.69 -2.02 -4.33
CA ARG A 204 -0.09 -0.82 -4.92
C ARG A 204 1.37 -0.62 -4.51
N CYS A 205 1.67 -0.85 -3.24
CA CYS A 205 3.04 -0.88 -2.71
C CYS A 205 3.88 -1.99 -3.38
N PHE A 206 3.31 -3.19 -3.52
CA PHE A 206 4.00 -4.31 -4.15
C PHE A 206 4.32 -4.06 -5.63
N ASP A 207 3.41 -3.42 -6.37
CA ASP A 207 3.64 -2.99 -7.75
C ASP A 207 4.90 -2.12 -7.86
N ASP A 208 5.11 -1.21 -6.92
CA ASP A 208 6.28 -0.33 -6.89
C ASP A 208 7.56 -1.11 -6.57
N ILE A 209 7.55 -1.88 -5.47
CA ILE A 209 8.71 -2.71 -5.07
C ILE A 209 9.15 -3.63 -6.20
N LEU A 210 8.21 -4.33 -6.85
CA LEU A 210 8.49 -5.24 -7.95
C LEU A 210 9.15 -4.52 -9.12
N LYS A 211 8.60 -3.38 -9.54
CA LYS A 211 9.16 -2.60 -10.65
C LYS A 211 10.56 -2.10 -10.34
N THR A 212 10.77 -1.60 -9.12
CA THR A 212 12.09 -1.16 -8.66
C THR A 212 13.10 -2.31 -8.66
N ARG A 213 12.74 -3.49 -8.13
CA ARG A 213 13.59 -4.69 -8.13
C ARG A 213 13.98 -5.13 -9.54
N VAL A 214 13.00 -5.24 -10.44
CA VAL A 214 13.23 -5.62 -11.85
C VAL A 214 14.14 -4.60 -12.54
N ASN A 215 13.93 -3.30 -12.31
CA ASN A 215 14.75 -2.27 -12.95
C ASN A 215 16.19 -2.26 -12.44
N ILE A 216 16.40 -2.50 -11.13
CA ILE A 216 17.74 -2.66 -10.55
C ILE A 216 18.45 -3.86 -11.18
N ASP A 217 17.78 -5.01 -11.26
CA ASP A 217 18.33 -6.22 -11.89
C ASP A 217 18.72 -5.97 -13.35
N LYS A 218 17.84 -5.32 -14.11
CA LYS A 218 18.11 -4.89 -15.48
C LYS A 218 19.36 -4.00 -15.59
N GLN A 219 19.58 -3.09 -14.64
CA GLN A 219 20.78 -2.25 -14.63
C GLN A 219 22.05 -3.05 -14.33
N PHE A 220 22.00 -4.04 -13.44
CA PHE A 220 23.15 -4.92 -13.20
C PHE A 220 23.50 -5.75 -14.44
N ILE A 221 22.49 -6.23 -15.17
CA ILE A 221 22.71 -6.96 -16.43
C ILE A 221 23.34 -6.05 -17.50
N GLN A 222 22.86 -4.81 -17.63
CA GLN A 222 23.31 -3.88 -18.68
C GLN A 222 24.66 -3.22 -18.37
N THR A 223 24.91 -2.95 -17.10
CA THR A 223 26.08 -2.23 -16.62
C THR A 223 26.59 -2.86 -15.33
N PRO A 224 27.38 -3.96 -15.43
CA PRO A 224 27.86 -4.69 -14.26
C PRO A 224 28.68 -3.84 -13.27
N ASP A 225 29.32 -2.77 -13.76
CA ASP A 225 30.13 -1.85 -12.96
C ASP A 225 29.30 -0.75 -12.26
N THR A 226 27.99 -0.66 -12.53
CA THR A 226 27.13 0.35 -11.90
C THR A 226 26.89 0.01 -10.44
N LYS A 227 27.47 0.84 -9.57
CA LYS A 227 27.25 0.75 -8.12
C LYS A 227 25.91 1.38 -7.77
N VAL A 228 24.86 0.56 -7.65
CA VAL A 228 23.75 0.93 -6.76
C VAL A 228 24.33 1.04 -5.35
N GLN A 229 23.99 2.11 -4.63
CA GLN A 229 24.47 2.27 -3.26
C GLN A 229 24.00 1.05 -2.43
N GLU A 230 24.95 0.33 -1.86
CA GLU A 230 24.72 -0.98 -1.22
C GLU A 230 23.60 -0.94 -0.16
N CYS A 231 23.58 0.11 0.67
CA CYS A 231 22.53 0.30 1.68
C CYS A 231 21.13 0.48 1.08
N THR A 232 21.02 1.09 -0.11
CA THR A 232 19.75 1.29 -0.80
C THR A 232 19.27 -0.03 -1.41
N TYR A 233 20.18 -0.80 -2.01
CA TYR A 233 19.88 -2.13 -2.54
C TYR A 233 19.40 -3.09 -1.43
N GLU A 234 20.10 -3.10 -0.29
CA GLU A 234 19.78 -3.94 0.85
C GLU A 234 18.37 -3.61 1.39
N ALA A 235 18.06 -2.32 1.59
CA ALA A 235 16.74 -1.90 2.04
C ALA A 235 15.60 -2.33 1.09
N ILE A 236 15.83 -2.23 -0.23
CA ILE A 236 14.86 -2.65 -1.25
C ILE A 236 14.70 -4.18 -1.26
N SER A 237 15.78 -4.92 -1.10
CA SER A 237 15.77 -6.39 -1.05
C SER A 237 15.07 -6.89 0.21
N ASN A 238 15.30 -6.23 1.34
CA ASN A 238 14.63 -6.54 2.60
C ASN A 238 13.11 -6.34 2.48
N ILE A 239 12.65 -5.21 1.91
CA ILE A 239 11.21 -4.99 1.76
C ILE A 239 10.56 -5.96 0.77
N TRP A 240 11.25 -6.31 -0.31
CA TRP A 240 10.82 -7.36 -1.25
C TRP A 240 10.58 -8.68 -0.52
N ASN A 241 11.57 -9.13 0.25
CA ASN A 241 11.48 -10.37 1.02
C ASN A 241 10.32 -10.35 2.02
N ILE A 242 10.12 -9.23 2.73
CA ILE A 242 8.98 -9.05 3.65
C ILE A 242 7.65 -9.27 2.92
N TYR A 243 7.46 -8.66 1.75
CA TYR A 243 6.22 -8.77 0.96
C TYR A 243 6.02 -10.19 0.41
N CYS A 244 7.06 -10.82 -0.11
CA CYS A 244 7.01 -12.20 -0.60
C CYS A 244 6.69 -13.20 0.53
N ASN A 245 7.31 -13.02 1.69
CA ASN A 245 7.09 -13.85 2.89
C ASN A 245 5.69 -13.68 3.48
N LYS A 246 5.12 -12.47 3.42
CA LYS A 246 3.71 -12.23 3.75
C LYS A 246 2.74 -12.64 2.65
N HIS A 247 3.24 -13.24 1.58
CA HIS A 247 2.46 -13.82 0.50
C HIS A 247 1.56 -12.81 -0.21
N VAL A 248 2.04 -11.58 -0.38
CA VAL A 248 1.34 -10.60 -1.21
C VAL A 248 1.20 -11.15 -2.62
N SER A 249 -0.03 -11.17 -3.12
CA SER A 249 -0.36 -11.83 -4.37
C SER A 249 0.22 -11.09 -5.57
N PHE A 250 0.83 -11.83 -6.49
CA PHE A 250 1.18 -11.31 -7.82
C PHE A 250 -0.09 -11.10 -8.66
N GLU A 251 0.00 -10.16 -9.59
CA GLU A 251 -1.01 -9.90 -10.61
C GLU A 251 -0.47 -10.28 -12.00
N HIS A 252 -1.35 -10.72 -12.89
CA HIS A 252 -0.98 -11.12 -14.25
C HIS A 252 -0.24 -10.01 -15.02
N LYS A 253 -0.52 -8.74 -14.71
CA LYS A 253 0.16 -7.57 -15.29
C LYS A 253 1.65 -7.49 -14.90
N HIS A 254 2.07 -8.16 -13.83
CA HIS A 254 3.48 -8.20 -13.41
C HIS A 254 4.35 -9.03 -14.33
N THR A 255 3.77 -9.97 -15.08
CA THR A 255 4.53 -10.88 -15.95
C THR A 255 5.35 -10.14 -17.01
N GLN A 256 4.86 -9.01 -17.52
CA GLN A 256 5.57 -8.16 -18.47
C GLN A 256 6.79 -7.46 -17.85
N HIS A 257 6.75 -7.14 -16.56
CA HIS A 257 7.91 -6.58 -15.86
C HIS A 257 8.88 -7.70 -15.51
N LEU A 258 8.39 -8.78 -14.91
CA LEU A 258 9.21 -9.93 -14.50
C LEU A 258 9.91 -10.61 -15.68
N SER A 259 9.39 -10.52 -16.90
CA SER A 259 10.07 -11.05 -18.09
C SER A 259 11.45 -10.43 -18.31
N GLN A 260 11.68 -9.21 -17.81
CA GLN A 260 12.94 -8.49 -17.91
C GLN A 260 13.92 -8.81 -16.78
N ALA A 261 13.54 -9.60 -15.79
CA ALA A 261 14.41 -9.99 -14.68
C ALA A 261 15.17 -11.28 -15.00
N ALA A 262 16.45 -11.34 -14.65
CA ALA A 262 17.28 -12.54 -14.72
C ALA A 262 17.51 -13.15 -13.33
N HIS A 263 17.56 -12.33 -12.28
CA HIS A 263 17.98 -12.83 -10.97
C HIS A 263 16.93 -13.72 -10.30
N GLU A 264 17.37 -14.87 -9.78
CA GLU A 264 16.48 -15.90 -9.21
C GLU A 264 15.68 -15.39 -8.00
N ASP A 265 16.23 -14.49 -7.18
CA ASP A 265 15.51 -13.91 -6.03
C ASP A 265 14.24 -13.10 -6.40
N ILE A 266 14.14 -12.66 -7.66
CA ILE A 266 12.97 -11.98 -8.22
C ILE A 266 12.01 -13.01 -8.85
N LEU A 267 12.57 -14.00 -9.54
CA LEU A 267 11.79 -14.98 -10.32
C LEU A 267 11.18 -16.09 -9.43
N ASP A 268 11.94 -16.59 -8.45
CA ASP A 268 11.54 -17.70 -7.59
C ASP A 268 10.28 -17.42 -6.77
N PRO A 269 10.10 -16.23 -6.16
CA PRO A 269 8.85 -15.90 -5.48
C PRO A 269 7.60 -16.06 -6.37
N LEU A 270 7.71 -15.82 -7.68
CA LEU A 270 6.64 -16.09 -8.63
C LEU A 270 6.58 -17.59 -8.97
N PHE A 271 7.66 -18.13 -9.54
CA PHE A 271 7.67 -19.43 -10.23
C PHE A 271 7.79 -20.63 -9.32
N LYS A 272 8.33 -20.49 -8.11
CA LYS A 272 8.46 -21.55 -7.09
C LYS A 272 7.56 -21.30 -5.87
N GLY A 273 7.13 -20.05 -5.65
CA GLY A 273 6.25 -19.68 -4.54
C GLY A 273 4.79 -19.50 -4.94
N PHE A 274 4.47 -18.34 -5.52
CA PHE A 274 3.09 -17.91 -5.77
C PHE A 274 2.35 -18.85 -6.74
N LEU A 275 2.93 -19.16 -7.90
CA LEU A 275 2.27 -19.99 -8.90
C LEU A 275 2.07 -21.43 -8.41
N TRP A 276 3.03 -21.98 -7.66
CA TRP A 276 2.89 -23.33 -7.09
C TRP A 276 1.70 -23.41 -6.14
N ARG A 277 1.54 -22.43 -5.26
CA ARG A 277 0.40 -22.38 -4.34
C ARG A 277 -0.91 -22.12 -5.07
N LEU A 278 -0.90 -21.21 -6.05
CA LEU A 278 -2.06 -20.90 -6.87
C LEU A 278 -2.59 -22.16 -7.56
N PHE A 279 -1.71 -22.91 -8.23
CA PHE A 279 -2.05 -24.13 -8.97
C PHE A 279 -2.10 -25.40 -8.12
N LYS A 280 -1.81 -25.30 -6.81
CA LYS A 280 -1.76 -26.41 -5.84
C LYS A 280 -0.80 -27.52 -6.27
N LEU A 281 0.40 -27.13 -6.65
CA LEU A 281 1.47 -28.01 -7.12
C LEU A 281 2.45 -28.43 -6.02
N ASP A 282 2.29 -27.90 -4.81
CA ASP A 282 3.19 -28.17 -3.69
C ASP A 282 3.04 -29.63 -3.19
N PRO A 283 4.12 -30.45 -3.22
CA PRO A 283 4.09 -31.82 -2.72
C PRO A 283 4.11 -31.91 -1.18
N THR A 284 4.40 -30.82 -0.47
CA THR A 284 4.57 -30.81 1.00
C THR A 284 3.33 -30.36 1.78
N HIS A 285 2.32 -29.81 1.11
CA HIS A 285 1.02 -29.58 1.72
C HIS A 285 0.15 -30.83 1.56
N ASP A 286 0.39 -31.79 2.44
CA ASP A 286 -0.62 -32.80 2.75
C ASP A 286 -1.95 -32.10 3.06
N HIS A 287 -3.02 -32.75 2.62
CA HIS A 287 -4.39 -32.31 2.70
C HIS A 287 -4.84 -31.86 4.10
N GLU A 288 -4.50 -30.64 4.53
CA GLU A 288 -5.31 -29.96 5.54
C GLU A 288 -6.67 -29.68 4.89
N ALA A 289 -7.66 -30.44 5.35
CA ALA A 289 -9.02 -30.40 4.87
C ALA A 289 -9.54 -28.96 4.93
N VAL A 290 -9.60 -28.31 3.77
CA VAL A 290 -10.31 -27.05 3.59
C VAL A 290 -11.77 -27.30 3.94
N THR A 291 -12.16 -26.89 5.14
CA THR A 291 -13.56 -26.78 5.54
C THR A 291 -14.33 -26.01 4.45
N PRO A 292 -15.54 -26.45 4.08
CA PRO A 292 -16.24 -25.93 2.90
C PRO A 292 -16.73 -24.50 3.15
N SER A 293 -15.86 -23.50 3.00
CA SER A 293 -16.28 -22.10 2.94
C SER A 293 -16.89 -21.83 1.56
N THR A 294 -18.18 -21.49 1.57
CA THR A 294 -19.01 -20.82 0.54
C THR A 294 -18.56 -20.96 -0.93
N THR A 295 -19.46 -21.54 -1.73
CA THR A 295 -19.36 -21.82 -3.18
C THR A 295 -18.85 -20.67 -4.06
N LYS A 296 -18.94 -19.43 -3.57
CA LYS A 296 -18.46 -18.20 -4.24
C LYS A 296 -16.92 -18.12 -4.28
N LYS A 297 -16.24 -18.47 -3.18
CA LYS A 297 -14.76 -18.44 -3.08
C LYS A 297 -14.11 -19.40 -4.07
N ARG A 298 -14.67 -20.61 -4.22
CA ARG A 298 -14.20 -21.63 -5.18
C ARG A 298 -14.31 -21.21 -6.66
N HIS A 299 -15.27 -20.33 -7.00
CA HIS A 299 -15.47 -19.90 -8.37
C HIS A 299 -14.49 -18.78 -8.76
N ASP A 300 -14.20 -17.87 -7.83
CA ASP A 300 -13.23 -16.79 -8.03
C ASP A 300 -11.79 -17.35 -8.14
N ASP A 301 -11.48 -18.41 -7.39
CA ASP A 301 -10.20 -19.14 -7.49
C ASP A 301 -10.00 -19.76 -8.89
N LEU A 302 -11.05 -20.37 -9.47
CA LEU A 302 -10.97 -20.99 -10.80
C LEU A 302 -10.81 -19.96 -11.92
N ARG A 303 -11.48 -18.82 -11.82
CA ARG A 303 -11.35 -17.75 -12.81
C ARG A 303 -9.93 -17.19 -12.81
N THR A 304 -9.39 -16.91 -11.62
CA THR A 304 -8.02 -16.43 -11.44
C THR A 304 -7.01 -17.42 -12.00
N LEU A 305 -7.18 -18.72 -11.72
CA LEU A 305 -6.37 -19.79 -12.29
C LEU A 305 -6.36 -19.82 -13.82
N MET A 306 -7.53 -19.67 -14.44
CA MET A 306 -7.64 -19.67 -15.90
C MET A 306 -7.03 -18.42 -16.54
N ILE A 307 -7.15 -17.26 -15.88
CA ILE A 307 -6.48 -16.03 -16.31
C ILE A 307 -4.96 -16.25 -16.30
N TRP A 308 -4.41 -16.72 -15.18
CA TRP A 308 -2.98 -16.99 -15.07
C TRP A 308 -2.49 -18.01 -16.08
N TYR A 309 -3.20 -19.14 -16.24
CA TYR A 309 -2.84 -20.15 -17.23
C TYR A 309 -2.83 -19.56 -18.64
N GLY A 310 -3.88 -18.80 -19.03
CA GLY A 310 -3.95 -18.15 -20.33
C GLY A 310 -2.81 -17.14 -20.53
N CYS A 311 -2.52 -16.32 -19.52
CA CYS A 311 -1.42 -15.36 -19.56
C CYS A 311 -0.06 -16.05 -19.75
N LEU A 312 0.22 -17.13 -19.00
CA LEU A 312 1.51 -17.83 -19.08
C LEU A 312 1.70 -18.55 -20.43
N VAL A 313 0.65 -19.16 -20.98
CA VAL A 313 0.69 -19.80 -22.30
C VAL A 313 0.88 -18.76 -23.40
N ASN A 314 0.07 -17.68 -23.39
CA ASN A 314 0.20 -16.62 -24.37
C ASN A 314 1.58 -15.95 -24.30
N LEU A 315 2.14 -15.80 -23.10
CA LEU A 315 3.48 -15.28 -22.90
C LEU A 315 4.53 -16.23 -23.50
N LYS A 316 4.45 -17.54 -23.26
CA LYS A 316 5.35 -18.53 -23.89
C LYS A 316 5.29 -18.44 -25.41
N ASP A 317 4.09 -18.44 -25.99
CA ASP A 317 3.90 -18.38 -27.45
C ASP A 317 4.48 -17.08 -28.03
N HIS A 318 4.22 -15.94 -27.38
CA HIS A 318 4.77 -14.66 -27.79
C HIS A 318 6.30 -14.66 -27.75
N LEU A 319 6.91 -15.19 -26.69
CA LEU A 319 8.38 -15.25 -26.54
C LEU A 319 9.03 -16.16 -27.58
N MET A 320 8.37 -17.24 -27.99
CA MET A 320 8.85 -18.16 -29.04
C MET A 320 8.72 -17.57 -30.45
N ILE A 321 7.62 -16.87 -30.76
CA ILE A 321 7.35 -16.32 -32.09
C ILE A 321 8.14 -15.04 -32.36
N SER A 322 8.14 -14.11 -31.40
CA SER A 322 8.75 -12.79 -31.58
C SER A 322 10.28 -12.79 -31.38
N GLY A 323 10.85 -13.89 -30.87
CA GLY A 323 12.26 -13.94 -30.48
C GLY A 323 12.59 -12.88 -29.43
N ASP A 324 11.62 -12.53 -28.58
CA ASP A 324 11.60 -11.30 -27.80
C ASP A 324 12.94 -11.05 -27.11
N LYS A 325 13.65 -10.01 -27.56
CA LYS A 325 14.95 -9.57 -27.02
C LYS A 325 14.81 -8.98 -25.62
N PHE A 326 13.59 -8.64 -25.19
CA PHE A 326 13.36 -8.02 -23.89
C PHE A 326 13.24 -9.02 -22.76
N ALA A 327 12.95 -10.29 -23.05
CA ALA A 327 12.86 -11.32 -22.03
C ALA A 327 14.20 -12.03 -21.81
N THR A 328 14.61 -12.13 -20.55
CA THR A 328 15.85 -12.77 -20.14
C THR A 328 15.79 -14.28 -20.39
N ARG A 329 16.96 -14.92 -20.46
CA ARG A 329 17.05 -16.38 -20.64
C ARG A 329 16.50 -17.11 -19.42
N GLU A 330 16.80 -16.59 -18.24
CA GLU A 330 16.46 -17.13 -16.93
C GLU A 330 14.94 -17.11 -16.72
N PHE A 331 14.26 -16.03 -17.14
CA PHE A 331 12.81 -15.96 -17.13
C PHE A 331 12.19 -17.01 -18.07
N LYS A 332 12.70 -17.12 -19.31
CA LYS A 332 12.21 -18.11 -20.30
C LYS A 332 12.33 -19.53 -19.75
N GLN A 333 13.50 -19.86 -19.19
CA GLN A 333 13.75 -21.17 -18.59
C GLN A 333 12.83 -21.45 -17.40
N SER A 334 12.60 -20.47 -16.53
CA SER A 334 11.69 -20.59 -15.37
C SER A 334 10.25 -20.81 -15.82
N LEU A 335 9.81 -20.07 -16.84
CA LEU A 335 8.48 -20.21 -17.43
C LEU A 335 8.28 -21.59 -18.07
N GLU A 336 9.24 -22.06 -18.86
CA GLU A 336 9.20 -23.38 -19.49
C GLU A 336 9.15 -24.49 -18.45
N THR A 337 10.04 -24.43 -17.46
CA THR A 337 10.10 -25.40 -16.36
C THR A 337 8.76 -25.46 -15.62
N PHE A 338 8.18 -24.31 -15.29
CA PHE A 338 6.89 -24.25 -14.61
C PHE A 338 5.76 -24.82 -15.47
N LEU A 339 5.71 -24.46 -16.76
CA LEU A 339 4.68 -24.96 -17.66
C LEU A 339 4.77 -26.48 -17.83
N ASP A 340 5.98 -27.04 -17.98
CA ASP A 340 6.18 -28.49 -18.08
C ASP A 340 5.68 -29.24 -16.84
N VAL A 341 5.94 -28.70 -15.64
CA VAL A 341 5.38 -29.23 -14.38
C VAL A 341 3.85 -29.17 -14.41
N LEU A 342 3.30 -28.03 -14.81
CA LEU A 342 1.85 -27.84 -14.89
C LEU A 342 1.19 -28.79 -15.90
N GLU A 343 1.87 -29.10 -17.01
CA GLU A 343 1.40 -30.05 -18.02
C GLU A 343 1.32 -31.49 -17.49
N ARG A 344 2.30 -31.87 -16.68
CA ARG A 344 2.37 -33.19 -16.03
C ARG A 344 1.38 -33.33 -14.88
N SER A 345 0.98 -32.20 -14.26
CA SER A 345 0.06 -32.18 -13.13
C SER A 345 -1.38 -32.61 -13.50
N GLU A 346 -2.11 -33.11 -12.49
CA GLU A 346 -3.55 -33.44 -12.61
C GLU A 346 -4.42 -32.24 -13.01
N PHE A 347 -3.92 -31.01 -12.91
CA PHE A 347 -4.61 -29.80 -13.34
C PHE A 347 -5.02 -29.85 -14.81
N LYS A 348 -4.15 -30.33 -15.72
CA LYS A 348 -4.45 -30.42 -17.16
C LYS A 348 -5.44 -31.55 -17.47
N LYS A 349 -5.38 -32.66 -16.72
CA LYS A 349 -6.36 -33.77 -16.79
C LYS A 349 -7.75 -33.30 -16.32
N GLY A 350 -7.80 -32.50 -15.26
CA GLY A 350 -9.03 -31.88 -14.75
C GLY A 350 -9.56 -30.75 -15.64
N SER A 351 -8.71 -29.92 -16.23
CA SER A 351 -9.12 -28.77 -17.06
C SER A 351 -9.73 -29.20 -18.39
N LYS A 352 -9.23 -30.27 -19.02
CA LYS A 352 -9.85 -30.89 -20.22
C LYS A 352 -11.27 -31.38 -19.92
N LYS A 353 -11.45 -32.12 -18.83
CA LYS A 353 -12.78 -32.57 -18.35
C LYS A 353 -13.71 -31.39 -17.99
N ARG A 354 -13.17 -30.33 -17.36
CA ARG A 354 -13.94 -29.13 -16.97
C ARG A 354 -14.33 -28.27 -18.18
N LYS A 355 -13.45 -28.05 -19.16
CA LYS A 355 -13.77 -27.38 -20.43
C LYS A 355 -14.87 -28.13 -21.18
N GLN A 356 -14.81 -29.46 -21.27
CA GLN A 356 -15.88 -30.28 -21.84
C GLN A 356 -17.21 -30.08 -21.10
N ARG A 357 -17.23 -30.08 -19.76
CA ARG A 357 -18.45 -29.85 -18.97
C ARG A 357 -19.04 -28.44 -19.16
N LEU A 358 -18.21 -27.42 -19.28
CA LEU A 358 -18.64 -26.03 -19.53
C LEU A 358 -19.28 -25.88 -20.91
N VAL A 359 -18.68 -26.49 -21.94
CA VAL A 359 -19.24 -26.55 -23.30
C VAL A 359 -20.57 -27.31 -23.31
N ILE A 360 -20.66 -28.47 -22.64
CA ILE A 360 -21.91 -29.24 -22.52
C ILE A 360 -23.01 -28.43 -21.82
N ASN A 361 -22.68 -27.71 -20.73
CA ASN A 361 -23.65 -26.90 -20.00
C ASN A 361 -24.12 -25.67 -20.79
N GLN A 362 -23.24 -25.03 -21.57
CA GLN A 362 -23.64 -23.94 -22.47
C GLN A 362 -24.53 -24.45 -23.61
N SER A 363 -24.23 -25.61 -24.19
CA SER A 363 -25.07 -26.26 -25.21
C SER A 363 -26.45 -26.64 -24.67
N ARG A 364 -26.54 -27.13 -23.43
CA ARG A 364 -27.82 -27.41 -22.75
C ARG A 364 -28.63 -26.15 -22.46
N LYS A 365 -27.98 -25.06 -22.02
CA LYS A 365 -28.65 -23.75 -21.85
C LYS A 365 -29.18 -23.18 -23.16
N ARG A 366 -28.47 -23.37 -24.28
CA ARG A 366 -28.91 -22.95 -25.61
C ARG A 366 -30.09 -23.77 -26.14
N ARG A 367 -30.16 -25.08 -25.83
CA ARG A 367 -31.32 -25.92 -26.16
C ARG A 367 -32.57 -25.52 -25.37
N ARG A 368 -32.44 -25.32 -24.05
CA ARG A 368 -33.56 -24.87 -23.21
C ARG A 368 -34.14 -23.51 -23.61
N LYS A 369 -33.30 -22.60 -24.13
CA LYS A 369 -33.74 -21.30 -24.68
C LYS A 369 -34.41 -21.38 -26.06
N LYS A 370 -34.35 -22.51 -26.75
CA LYS A 370 -35.05 -22.74 -28.02
C LYS A 370 -36.37 -23.50 -27.83
N GLU A 371 -36.61 -24.04 -26.64
CA GLU A 371 -37.81 -24.80 -26.28
C GLU A 371 -38.82 -23.99 -25.45
N THR A 372 -38.47 -22.74 -25.13
CA THR A 372 -39.33 -21.67 -24.59
C THR A 372 -39.37 -20.54 -25.59
#